data_AF-A0A177LS23-F1
#
_entry.id   AF-A0A177LS23-F1
#
_cell.length_a   1.000
_cell.length_b   1.000
_cell.length_c   1.000
_cell.angle_alpha   90.00
_cell.angle_beta   90.00
_cell.angle_gamma   90.00
#
_symmetry.space_group_name_H-M   'P 1'
#
loop_
_entity.id
_entity.type
_entity.pdbx_description
1 polymer ?
#
loop_
_entity_poly.entity_id
_entity_poly.type
_entity_poly.pdbx_seq_one_letter_code
_entity_poly.pdbx_strand_id
1 'polypeptide(L)'
;MSRTRIVKGTYTKVSEKGHNMYSNENIVTSASRVLTENGKENGVFLGSPKAPPAKTGKIRDIVMFIAGTTDPLNITGKKHEANTKYWRGIDKENQESKVNFWAKIKDLKFQFLDLHIEGDFFSWSGDNDTKERNLGSTRLLDKFLKIYPFWTNQDVHIHLVGHSHGGNVINQFTELIATNSKFPKSWKIKSITYLSTPFFQKKHQLNHSRLHADCKIINVHNEYDLTQQLIANFSLVNLEGLLKAFQIEKFERGINIVKGIKTEYITQYLKGWYSEKKANLAWKEMSDAFLGLNLIILEVINYINSIKIDNSKLEAEKNSFITLLNSALKWTYDVHQNYSGGTRRDKIAWASNLNLTQGITTINTLLDIRTGVRDSYFLNLLAKVFAESQGITDSIDLTLWDPKKQTKALTVIDINITKSDPYHTRGKMSNFKRFISGTTSAMQSNNLQEVLMRLFSQFLSPDSLVKINNYLDYAEYVVTGNLDAQVKILRRNLLVYQRLVTEYNADLVAENDKSITLAERPGSVAYLATASHSLSHTQFWADVEKELRSAFSSGVNPGYKKKS
;
A
#
# COMPACT_ATOMS: atom_id res chain seq x y z
N MET A 1 -43.51 -15.16 9.81
CA MET A 1 -44.90 -14.72 9.55
C MET A 1 -44.97 -13.22 9.81
N SER A 2 -45.11 -12.37 8.79
CA SER A 2 -45.37 -10.93 9.00
C SER A 2 -46.88 -10.73 9.17
N ARG A 3 -47.28 -9.88 10.12
CA ARG A 3 -48.67 -9.45 10.28
C ARG A 3 -48.79 -8.03 9.75
N THR A 4 -49.34 -7.86 8.55
CA THR A 4 -49.69 -6.55 8.01
C THR A 4 -50.87 -5.99 8.79
N ARG A 5 -50.69 -4.89 9.53
CA ARG A 5 -51.80 -4.09 10.05
C ARG A 5 -52.03 -2.91 9.12
N ILE A 6 -53.16 -2.93 8.43
CA ILE A 6 -53.66 -1.78 7.66
C ILE A 6 -54.40 -0.88 8.64
N VAL A 7 -53.87 0.31 8.91
CA VAL A 7 -54.59 1.35 9.65
C VAL A 7 -55.49 2.07 8.65
N LYS A 8 -56.82 1.83 8.71
CA LYS A 8 -57.80 2.64 7.97
C LYS A 8 -57.98 3.98 8.70
N GLY A 9 -57.29 5.01 8.22
CA GLY A 9 -57.45 6.38 8.72
C GLY A 9 -56.39 7.34 8.13
N THR A 10 -56.72 8.63 8.11
CA THR A 10 -55.84 9.71 7.64
C THR A 10 -54.65 9.89 8.59
N TYR A 11 -53.43 9.94 8.05
CA TYR A 11 -52.22 10.28 8.80
C TYR A 11 -51.70 11.65 8.37
N THR A 12 -51.70 12.61 9.28
CA THR A 12 -51.14 13.95 9.07
C THR A 12 -49.80 14.05 9.79
N LYS A 13 -48.76 14.53 9.10
CA LYS A 13 -47.43 14.82 9.68
C LYS A 13 -46.99 16.22 9.34
N VAL A 14 -46.79 17.04 10.36
CA VAL A 14 -46.19 18.38 10.26
C VAL A 14 -44.93 18.38 11.12
N SER A 15 -43.82 18.88 10.60
CA SER A 15 -42.54 18.95 11.33
C SER A 15 -41.84 20.27 11.08
N GLU A 16 -41.54 21.00 12.16
CA GLU A 16 -40.88 22.31 12.09
C GLU A 16 -39.44 22.27 12.62
N LYS A 17 -39.07 21.26 13.44
CA LYS A 17 -37.70 20.80 13.75
C LYS A 17 -37.77 19.48 14.54
N GLY A 18 -36.99 18.48 14.11
CA GLY A 18 -36.69 17.25 14.86
C GLY A 18 -37.78 16.16 14.85
N HIS A 19 -37.52 15.06 14.12
CA HIS A 19 -38.31 13.83 14.19
C HIS A 19 -37.44 12.60 13.92
N ASN A 20 -37.52 11.58 14.78
CA ASN A 20 -36.95 10.26 14.54
C ASN A 20 -38.00 9.17 14.84
N MET A 21 -38.12 8.17 13.96
CA MET A 21 -39.03 7.03 14.05
C MET A 21 -38.22 5.75 14.24
N TYR A 22 -38.59 4.88 15.19
CA TYR A 22 -37.92 3.61 15.41
C TYR A 22 -38.92 2.44 15.40
N SER A 23 -38.63 1.43 14.58
CA SER A 23 -39.40 0.19 14.44
C SER A 23 -38.45 -0.99 14.35
N ASN A 24 -38.85 -2.14 14.91
CA ASN A 24 -38.12 -3.40 14.81
C ASN A 24 -38.37 -4.13 13.46
N GLU A 25 -39.20 -3.54 12.58
CA GLU A 25 -39.55 -4.04 11.24
C GLU A 25 -39.53 -2.92 10.19
N ASN A 26 -39.41 -3.26 8.90
CA ASN A 26 -39.39 -2.32 7.78
C ASN A 26 -40.67 -1.46 7.72
N ILE A 27 -40.51 -0.14 7.65
CA ILE A 27 -41.62 0.80 7.44
C ILE A 27 -41.66 1.18 5.95
N VAL A 28 -42.75 0.87 5.26
CA VAL A 28 -43.03 1.35 3.89
C VAL A 28 -44.18 2.35 3.97
N THR A 29 -43.93 3.61 3.58
CA THR A 29 -44.94 4.68 3.57
C THR A 29 -45.26 5.12 2.15
N SER A 30 -46.53 5.06 1.76
CA SER A 30 -47.06 5.66 0.54
C SER A 30 -48.34 6.44 0.87
N ALA A 31 -48.41 7.71 0.49
CA ALA A 31 -49.60 8.54 0.64
C ALA A 31 -50.09 8.99 -0.74
N SER A 32 -51.41 8.89 -0.97
CA SER A 32 -52.05 9.20 -2.25
C SER A 32 -52.44 10.68 -2.41
N ARG A 33 -52.33 11.52 -1.37
CA ARG A 33 -52.59 12.96 -1.45
C ARG A 33 -51.83 13.73 -0.38
N VAL A 34 -51.34 14.93 -0.71
CA VAL A 34 -50.62 15.85 0.18
C VAL A 34 -51.54 17.03 0.52
N LEU A 35 -51.62 17.39 1.80
CA LEU A 35 -52.28 18.59 2.32
C LEU A 35 -51.26 19.35 3.18
N THR A 36 -51.19 20.67 3.04
CA THR A 36 -50.23 21.53 3.74
C THR A 36 -50.99 22.57 4.55
N GLU A 37 -50.76 22.64 5.87
CA GLU A 37 -51.29 23.68 6.76
C GLU A 37 -50.14 24.29 7.59
N ASN A 38 -50.24 25.59 7.89
CA ASN A 38 -49.29 26.33 8.73
C ASN A 38 -49.61 26.13 10.22
N GLY A 39 -48.66 25.61 11.01
CA GLY A 39 -48.83 25.35 12.45
C GLY A 39 -48.71 26.62 13.32
N LYS A 40 -49.39 26.63 14.49
CA LYS A 40 -49.26 27.68 15.53
C LYS A 40 -47.99 27.49 16.38
N GLU A 41 -47.42 28.59 16.85
CA GLU A 41 -46.06 28.81 17.43
C GLU A 41 -45.51 27.84 18.49
N ASN A 42 -46.32 27.03 19.17
CA ASN A 42 -45.81 26.20 20.27
C ASN A 42 -46.15 24.72 20.03
N GLY A 43 -45.16 23.98 19.51
CA GLY A 43 -45.26 22.55 19.23
C GLY A 43 -45.61 21.69 20.45
N VAL A 44 -46.19 20.51 20.20
CA VAL A 44 -46.62 19.56 21.24
C VAL A 44 -45.43 18.76 21.78
N PHE A 45 -45.21 18.80 23.09
CA PHE A 45 -44.21 18.00 23.81
C PHE A 45 -44.76 16.61 24.19
N LEU A 46 -44.18 15.54 23.64
CA LEU A 46 -44.59 14.14 23.89
C LEU A 46 -43.74 13.44 24.97
N GLY A 47 -43.42 14.16 26.05
CA GLY A 47 -42.76 13.61 27.23
C GLY A 47 -41.25 13.39 27.09
N SER A 48 -40.62 13.08 28.22
CA SER A 48 -39.18 12.79 28.30
C SER A 48 -38.85 11.40 27.71
N PRO A 49 -37.65 11.19 27.16
CA PRO A 49 -37.21 9.87 26.68
C PRO A 49 -37.39 8.79 27.75
N LYS A 50 -37.92 7.63 27.36
CA LYS A 50 -38.00 6.47 28.25
C LYS A 50 -36.59 5.99 28.64
N ALA A 51 -36.49 5.40 29.83
CA ALA A 51 -35.27 4.77 30.28
C ALA A 51 -34.82 3.68 29.26
N PRO A 52 -33.51 3.56 29.00
CA PRO A 52 -32.95 2.50 28.17
C PRO A 52 -33.33 1.09 28.67
N PRO A 53 -33.32 0.06 27.80
CA PRO A 53 -33.70 -1.30 28.17
C PRO A 53 -32.92 -1.82 29.39
N ALA A 54 -33.61 -2.51 30.29
CA ALA A 54 -33.02 -3.09 31.48
C ALA A 54 -31.92 -4.11 31.14
N LYS A 55 -30.92 -4.23 32.01
CA LYS A 55 -29.82 -5.19 31.87
C LYS A 55 -30.38 -6.61 31.94
N THR A 56 -30.16 -7.41 30.90
CA THR A 56 -30.76 -8.75 30.78
C THR A 56 -29.90 -9.88 31.37
N GLY A 57 -28.70 -9.57 31.87
CA GLY A 57 -27.71 -10.56 32.35
C GLY A 57 -27.09 -11.43 31.25
N LYS A 58 -27.53 -11.27 29.99
CA LYS A 58 -26.98 -11.95 28.82
C LYS A 58 -25.82 -11.17 28.24
N ILE A 59 -24.75 -11.88 27.88
CA ILE A 59 -23.59 -11.31 27.19
C ILE A 59 -23.83 -11.40 25.68
N ARG A 60 -23.57 -10.30 24.97
CA ARG A 60 -23.62 -10.24 23.51
C ARG A 60 -22.20 -10.18 22.96
N ASP A 61 -21.85 -11.06 22.04
CA ASP A 61 -20.57 -11.00 21.36
C ASP A 61 -20.72 -10.25 20.03
N ILE A 62 -19.80 -9.34 19.74
CA ILE A 62 -19.73 -8.65 18.44
C ILE A 62 -18.35 -8.85 17.83
N VAL A 63 -18.28 -9.52 16.69
CA VAL A 63 -17.08 -9.60 15.86
C VAL A 63 -17.08 -8.44 14.88
N MET A 64 -16.02 -7.65 14.84
CA MET A 64 -15.87 -6.53 13.91
C MET A 64 -14.59 -6.69 13.11
N PHE A 65 -14.70 -6.49 11.80
CA PHE A 65 -13.58 -6.60 10.87
C PHE A 65 -13.11 -5.23 10.40
N ILE A 66 -11.80 -5.03 10.46
CA ILE A 66 -11.12 -3.79 10.13
C ILE A 66 -10.08 -4.10 9.06
N ALA A 67 -10.45 -3.84 7.81
CA ALA A 67 -9.63 -4.15 6.64
C ALA A 67 -8.30 -3.38 6.67
N GLY A 68 -7.25 -4.01 6.15
CA GLY A 68 -6.04 -3.32 5.71
C GLY A 68 -6.25 -2.61 4.38
N THR A 69 -5.16 -2.18 3.76
CA THR A 69 -5.17 -1.67 2.38
C THR A 69 -4.98 -2.80 1.38
N THR A 70 -5.71 -2.75 0.26
CA THR A 70 -5.44 -3.57 -0.95
C THR A 70 -4.17 -3.11 -1.67
N ASP A 71 -3.68 -1.92 -1.33
CA ASP A 71 -2.56 -1.23 -1.94
C ASP A 71 -1.60 -0.73 -0.86
N PRO A 72 -0.80 -1.64 -0.24
CA PRO A 72 0.15 -1.28 0.83
C PRO A 72 1.26 -0.33 0.36
N LEU A 73 1.40 -0.16 -0.95
CA LEU A 73 2.35 0.74 -1.60
C LEU A 73 1.70 2.07 -2.04
N ASN A 74 0.39 2.25 -1.80
CA ASN A 74 -0.44 3.39 -2.22
C ASN A 74 -0.35 3.73 -3.72
N ILE A 75 -0.05 2.79 -4.62
CA ILE A 75 0.22 3.04 -6.06
C ILE A 75 -0.99 3.60 -6.82
N THR A 76 -2.20 3.23 -6.44
CA THR A 76 -3.44 3.53 -7.17
C THR A 76 -4.06 4.88 -6.83
N GLY A 77 -3.64 5.50 -5.71
CA GLY A 77 -4.17 6.79 -5.25
C GLY A 77 -5.68 6.81 -4.94
N LYS A 78 -6.31 5.64 -4.78
CA LYS A 78 -7.75 5.52 -4.50
C LYS A 78 -8.02 5.65 -3.00
N LYS A 79 -9.14 6.28 -2.65
CA LYS A 79 -9.67 6.32 -1.28
C LYS A 79 -10.60 5.15 -1.04
N HIS A 80 -10.67 4.72 0.22
CA HIS A 80 -11.59 3.68 0.69
C HIS A 80 -11.28 2.29 0.13
N GLU A 81 -9.99 2.04 -0.11
CA GLU A 81 -9.47 0.72 -0.52
C GLU A 81 -9.66 -0.31 0.60
N ALA A 82 -9.64 0.13 1.87
CA ALA A 82 -10.10 -0.68 2.99
C ALA A 82 -11.63 -0.68 3.06
N ASN A 83 -12.27 -1.66 2.41
CA ASN A 83 -13.74 -1.81 2.39
C ASN A 83 -14.18 -3.26 2.55
N THR A 84 -15.47 -3.52 2.41
CA THR A 84 -16.06 -4.85 2.71
C THR A 84 -15.73 -5.89 1.64
N LYS A 85 -15.41 -5.47 0.40
CA LYS A 85 -14.93 -6.37 -0.65
C LYS A 85 -13.54 -6.92 -0.36
N TYR A 86 -12.74 -6.21 0.45
CA TYR A 86 -11.43 -6.65 0.92
C TYR A 86 -11.46 -8.08 1.49
N TRP A 87 -12.46 -8.35 2.32
CA TRP A 87 -12.64 -9.61 3.03
C TRP A 87 -13.29 -10.69 2.17
N ARG A 88 -14.01 -10.27 1.13
CA ARG A 88 -14.76 -11.14 0.22
C ARG A 88 -13.82 -11.56 -0.90
N GLY A 89 -12.87 -12.42 -0.56
CA GLY A 89 -12.00 -13.06 -1.54
C GLY A 89 -12.83 -13.72 -2.64
N ILE A 90 -12.36 -13.62 -3.87
CA ILE A 90 -13.06 -14.13 -5.05
C ILE A 90 -12.42 -15.48 -5.43
N ASP A 91 -13.21 -16.49 -5.79
CA ASP A 91 -12.70 -17.75 -6.29
C ASP A 91 -12.30 -17.69 -7.78
N LYS A 92 -11.81 -18.82 -8.32
CA LYS A 92 -11.36 -18.92 -9.72
C LYS A 92 -12.49 -18.68 -10.74
N GLU A 93 -13.76 -18.74 -10.32
CA GLU A 93 -14.95 -18.56 -11.16
C GLU A 93 -15.57 -17.16 -10.98
N ASN A 94 -14.83 -16.23 -10.38
CA ASN A 94 -15.29 -14.88 -10.06
C ASN A 94 -16.48 -14.81 -9.06
N GLN A 95 -16.65 -15.82 -8.21
CA GLN A 95 -17.69 -15.83 -7.16
C GLN A 95 -17.10 -15.53 -5.78
N GLU A 96 -17.93 -15.06 -4.83
CA GLU A 96 -17.49 -14.89 -3.44
C GLU A 96 -17.03 -16.24 -2.87
N SER A 97 -15.75 -16.32 -2.49
CA SER A 97 -15.15 -17.53 -1.94
C SER A 97 -15.81 -17.90 -0.61
N LYS A 98 -16.37 -19.12 -0.56
CA LYS A 98 -16.97 -19.71 0.64
C LYS A 98 -15.95 -20.29 1.62
N VAL A 99 -14.66 -20.19 1.29
CA VAL A 99 -13.57 -20.78 2.08
C VAL A 99 -12.61 -19.74 2.67
N ASN A 100 -12.78 -18.46 2.34
CA ASN A 100 -11.97 -17.40 2.92
C ASN A 100 -12.29 -17.15 4.41
N PHE A 101 -11.40 -16.42 5.08
CA PHE A 101 -11.48 -16.12 6.52
C PHE A 101 -12.85 -15.53 6.93
N TRP A 102 -13.38 -14.62 6.12
CA TRP A 102 -14.64 -13.93 6.35
C TRP A 102 -15.86 -14.84 6.26
N ALA A 103 -15.95 -15.67 5.22
CA ALA A 103 -17.05 -16.61 5.02
C ALA A 103 -17.12 -17.62 6.18
N LYS A 104 -15.96 -18.15 6.60
CA LYS A 104 -15.89 -19.14 7.68
C LYS A 104 -16.24 -18.58 9.05
N ILE A 105 -15.89 -17.32 9.34
CA ILE A 105 -16.36 -16.69 10.58
C ILE A 105 -17.87 -16.50 10.57
N LYS A 106 -18.49 -16.15 9.42
CA LYS A 106 -19.96 -16.06 9.33
C LYS A 106 -20.65 -17.37 9.68
N ASP A 107 -20.05 -18.52 9.36
CA ASP A 107 -20.57 -19.84 9.76
C ASP A 107 -20.58 -20.07 11.28
N LEU A 108 -19.77 -19.32 12.04
CA LEU A 108 -19.74 -19.41 13.51
C LEU A 108 -20.99 -18.80 14.15
N LYS A 109 -21.66 -17.85 13.49
CA LYS A 109 -22.81 -17.11 14.02
C LYS A 109 -23.86 -18.03 14.64
N PHE A 110 -24.19 -19.12 13.95
CA PHE A 110 -25.25 -20.03 14.35
C PHE A 110 -24.87 -20.97 15.50
N GLN A 111 -23.58 -21.03 15.84
CA GLN A 111 -23.01 -21.95 16.83
C GLN A 111 -22.99 -21.36 18.24
N PHE A 112 -23.32 -20.08 18.38
CA PHE A 112 -23.34 -19.34 19.65
C PHE A 112 -24.70 -18.66 19.83
N LEU A 113 -25.10 -18.41 21.09
CA LEU A 113 -26.45 -17.94 21.41
C LEU A 113 -26.72 -16.48 21.01
N ASP A 114 -25.71 -15.61 21.10
CA ASP A 114 -25.86 -14.15 20.88
C ASP A 114 -24.58 -13.57 20.25
N LEU A 115 -24.15 -14.18 19.14
CA LEU A 115 -22.97 -13.78 18.36
C LEU A 115 -23.38 -12.95 17.14
N HIS A 116 -22.85 -11.74 17.06
CA HIS A 116 -23.03 -10.81 15.96
C HIS A 116 -21.74 -10.66 15.18
N ILE A 117 -21.84 -10.60 13.85
CA ILE A 117 -20.67 -10.51 12.95
C ILE A 117 -20.87 -9.32 12.04
N GLU A 118 -20.09 -8.28 12.30
CA GLU A 118 -20.11 -7.00 11.63
C GLU A 118 -18.96 -6.87 10.64
N GLY A 119 -19.33 -6.74 9.37
CA GLY A 119 -18.38 -6.40 8.32
C GLY A 119 -19.01 -6.30 6.94
N ASP A 120 -20.32 -6.11 6.88
CA ASP A 120 -21.01 -5.70 5.66
C ASP A 120 -20.95 -4.18 5.45
N PHE A 121 -20.47 -3.39 6.43
CA PHE A 121 -20.34 -1.93 6.30
C PHE A 121 -19.28 -1.31 7.25
N PHE A 122 -17.98 -1.49 7.00
CA PHE A 122 -16.94 -0.62 7.59
C PHE A 122 -15.90 -0.33 6.52
N SER A 123 -15.60 0.95 6.31
CA SER A 123 -14.57 1.39 5.39
C SER A 123 -13.83 2.60 5.97
N TRP A 124 -12.53 2.64 5.74
CA TRP A 124 -11.65 3.77 6.01
C TRP A 124 -10.69 3.90 4.82
N SER A 125 -9.79 4.89 4.77
CA SER A 125 -8.99 5.10 3.55
C SER A 125 -8.15 3.87 3.19
N GLY A 126 -7.55 3.21 4.20
CA GLY A 126 -6.53 2.18 4.02
C GLY A 126 -5.11 2.75 4.06
N ASP A 127 -4.98 4.07 3.99
CA ASP A 127 -3.70 4.74 3.78
C ASP A 127 -2.69 4.43 4.90
N ASN A 128 -1.43 4.28 4.51
CA ASN A 128 -0.31 4.28 5.44
C ASN A 128 0.00 5.70 5.97
N ASP A 129 -0.99 6.35 6.57
CA ASP A 129 -0.94 7.70 7.13
C ASP A 129 -1.49 7.71 8.57
N THR A 130 -0.85 8.45 9.46
CA THR A 130 -1.21 8.51 10.89
C THR A 130 -2.61 9.10 11.11
N LYS A 131 -2.94 10.17 10.37
CA LYS A 131 -4.21 10.91 10.51
C LYS A 131 -5.39 10.06 10.05
N GLU A 132 -5.25 9.35 8.94
CA GLU A 132 -6.28 8.46 8.43
C GLU A 132 -6.54 7.27 9.36
N ARG A 133 -5.51 6.73 10.02
CA ARG A 133 -5.69 5.70 11.05
C ARG A 133 -6.52 6.20 12.24
N ASN A 134 -6.29 7.45 12.69
CA ASN A 134 -7.09 8.09 13.75
C ASN A 134 -8.53 8.40 13.32
N LEU A 135 -8.72 8.80 12.05
CA LEU A 135 -10.06 9.00 11.50
C LEU A 135 -10.83 7.67 11.38
N GLY A 136 -10.13 6.59 10.98
CA GLY A 136 -10.65 5.23 10.97
C GLY A 136 -11.15 4.78 12.33
N SER A 137 -10.44 5.11 13.42
CA SER A 137 -10.86 4.75 14.79
C SER A 137 -12.11 5.50 15.25
N THR A 138 -12.24 6.78 14.88
CA THR A 138 -13.44 7.59 15.16
C THR A 138 -14.66 7.04 14.41
N ARG A 139 -14.50 6.74 13.12
CA ARG A 139 -15.55 6.10 12.29
C ARG A 139 -15.95 4.73 12.85
N LEU A 140 -15.01 3.98 13.42
CA LEU A 140 -15.28 2.69 14.04
C LEU A 140 -16.16 2.84 15.28
N LEU A 141 -15.88 3.81 16.16
CA LEU A 141 -16.74 4.13 17.29
C LEU A 141 -18.14 4.56 16.85
N ASP A 142 -18.24 5.47 15.88
CA ASP A 142 -19.53 5.94 15.36
C ASP A 142 -20.35 4.78 14.78
N LYS A 143 -19.70 3.85 14.08
CA LYS A 143 -20.36 2.64 13.57
C LYS A 143 -20.94 1.80 14.70
N PHE A 144 -20.15 1.51 15.73
CA PHE A 144 -20.60 0.73 16.88
C PHE A 144 -21.83 1.35 17.56
N LEU A 145 -21.78 2.67 17.82
CA LEU A 145 -22.88 3.40 18.46
C LEU A 145 -24.12 3.49 17.56
N LYS A 146 -23.93 3.59 16.24
CA LYS A 146 -25.02 3.64 15.26
C LYS A 146 -25.73 2.29 15.09
N ILE A 147 -24.98 1.18 15.05
CA ILE A 147 -25.53 -0.15 14.80
C ILE A 147 -26.16 -0.73 16.08
N TYR A 148 -25.60 -0.41 17.25
CA TYR A 148 -26.02 -0.98 18.52
C TYR A 148 -26.49 0.07 19.55
N PRO A 149 -27.37 1.03 19.18
CA PRO A 149 -27.78 2.11 20.07
C PRO A 149 -28.55 1.61 21.31
N PHE A 150 -29.20 0.46 21.20
CA PHE A 150 -30.00 -0.14 22.28
C PHE A 150 -29.21 -1.04 23.22
N TRP A 151 -27.92 -1.24 22.98
CA TRP A 151 -27.07 -2.13 23.80
C TRP A 151 -26.11 -1.37 24.71
N THR A 152 -26.20 -0.04 24.75
CA THR A 152 -25.38 0.83 25.59
C THR A 152 -25.48 0.52 27.09
N ASN A 153 -26.56 -0.15 27.52
CA ASN A 153 -26.74 -0.63 28.90
C ASN A 153 -26.65 -2.15 29.06
N GLN A 154 -26.23 -2.87 28.02
CA GLN A 154 -26.06 -4.32 28.04
C GLN A 154 -24.57 -4.69 28.17
N ASP A 155 -24.28 -5.90 28.65
CA ASP A 155 -22.92 -6.42 28.65
C ASP A 155 -22.57 -6.89 27.24
N VAL A 156 -21.54 -6.28 26.66
CA VAL A 156 -21.13 -6.54 25.27
C VAL A 156 -19.64 -6.84 25.25
N HIS A 157 -19.30 -8.00 24.69
CA HIS A 157 -17.94 -8.43 24.45
C HIS A 157 -17.60 -8.23 22.97
N ILE A 158 -16.58 -7.41 22.72
CA ILE A 158 -16.17 -7.01 21.38
C ILE A 158 -14.95 -7.83 20.99
N HIS A 159 -14.98 -8.40 19.79
CA HIS A 159 -13.93 -9.18 19.16
C HIS A 159 -13.47 -8.45 17.90
N LEU A 160 -12.27 -7.91 17.92
CA LEU A 160 -11.76 -7.09 16.81
C LEU A 160 -10.82 -7.93 15.94
N VAL A 161 -11.02 -7.94 14.63
CA VAL A 161 -10.14 -8.59 13.65
C VAL A 161 -9.58 -7.52 12.73
N GLY A 162 -8.27 -7.29 12.79
CA GLY A 162 -7.59 -6.29 11.98
C GLY A 162 -6.53 -6.92 11.10
N HIS A 163 -6.52 -6.58 9.81
CA HIS A 163 -5.40 -6.93 8.92
C HIS A 163 -4.51 -5.73 8.64
N SER A 164 -3.19 -5.92 8.58
CA SER A 164 -2.23 -4.86 8.27
C SER A 164 -2.45 -3.63 9.16
N HIS A 165 -2.52 -2.44 8.59
CA HIS A 165 -2.84 -1.19 9.30
C HIS A 165 -4.24 -1.15 9.92
N GLY A 166 -5.16 -2.04 9.54
CA GLY A 166 -6.42 -2.23 10.24
C GLY A 166 -6.23 -2.66 11.70
N GLY A 167 -5.16 -3.40 12.01
CA GLY A 167 -4.77 -3.66 13.40
C GLY A 167 -4.30 -2.40 14.14
N ASN A 168 -3.67 -1.45 13.45
CA ASN A 168 -3.30 -0.17 14.04
C ASN A 168 -4.51 0.75 14.26
N VAL A 169 -5.54 0.66 13.40
CA VAL A 169 -6.84 1.32 13.62
C VAL A 169 -7.52 0.75 14.88
N ILE A 170 -7.43 -0.56 15.12
CA ILE A 170 -7.89 -1.15 16.39
C ILE A 170 -7.16 -0.54 17.59
N ASN A 171 -5.83 -0.41 17.52
CA ASN A 171 -5.07 0.20 18.61
C ASN A 171 -5.49 1.66 18.85
N GLN A 172 -5.65 2.45 17.80
CA GLN A 172 -6.15 3.83 17.91
C GLN A 172 -7.60 3.89 18.42
N PHE A 173 -8.42 2.88 18.10
CA PHE A 173 -9.76 2.74 18.66
C PHE A 173 -9.70 2.46 20.16
N THR A 174 -8.79 1.61 20.63
CA THR A 174 -8.61 1.36 22.07
C THR A 174 -8.22 2.62 22.84
N GLU A 175 -7.37 3.46 22.26
CA GLU A 175 -6.98 4.75 22.85
C GLU A 175 -8.17 5.71 22.91
N LEU A 176 -8.94 5.82 21.82
CA LEU A 176 -10.13 6.66 21.75
C LEU A 176 -11.17 6.27 22.83
N ILE A 177 -11.49 4.99 22.97
CA ILE A 177 -12.53 4.53 23.91
C ILE A 177 -12.09 4.55 25.37
N ALA A 178 -10.79 4.68 25.65
CA ALA A 178 -10.29 4.83 27.01
C ALA A 178 -10.89 6.07 27.68
N THR A 179 -10.96 7.18 26.93
CA THR A 179 -11.35 8.50 27.43
C THR A 179 -12.72 8.97 26.91
N ASN A 180 -13.24 8.39 25.83
CA ASN A 180 -14.50 8.83 25.24
C ASN A 180 -15.72 8.37 26.06
N SER A 181 -16.45 9.33 26.63
CA SER A 181 -17.64 9.10 27.48
C SER A 181 -18.83 8.47 26.74
N LYS A 182 -18.87 8.55 25.41
CA LYS A 182 -19.90 7.89 24.59
C LYS A 182 -19.72 6.38 24.53
N PHE A 183 -18.51 5.87 24.76
CA PHE A 183 -18.28 4.43 24.76
C PHE A 183 -18.89 3.80 26.03
N PRO A 184 -19.83 2.85 25.89
CA PRO A 184 -20.52 2.29 27.04
C PRO A 184 -19.60 1.61 28.04
N LYS A 185 -19.83 1.85 29.34
CA LYS A 185 -18.96 1.31 30.41
C LYS A 185 -18.98 -0.22 30.48
N SER A 186 -20.12 -0.84 30.15
CA SER A 186 -20.33 -2.29 30.14
C SER A 186 -19.73 -2.99 28.93
N TRP A 187 -19.28 -2.24 27.92
CA TRP A 187 -18.66 -2.83 26.74
C TRP A 187 -17.18 -3.05 26.98
N LYS A 188 -16.68 -4.23 26.60
CA LYS A 188 -15.28 -4.62 26.78
C LYS A 188 -14.75 -5.32 25.56
N ILE A 189 -13.49 -5.09 25.22
CA ILE A 189 -12.82 -5.85 24.16
C ILE A 189 -12.33 -7.17 24.76
N LYS A 190 -12.89 -8.29 24.29
CA LYS A 190 -12.62 -9.64 24.78
C LYS A 190 -11.59 -10.38 23.94
N SER A 191 -11.42 -10.03 22.67
CA SER A 191 -10.27 -10.49 21.89
C SER A 191 -9.87 -9.51 20.79
N ILE A 192 -8.59 -9.55 20.42
CA ILE A 192 -8.06 -8.87 19.24
C ILE A 192 -7.29 -9.90 18.41
N THR A 193 -7.65 -10.04 17.14
CA THR A 193 -6.93 -10.85 16.15
C THR A 193 -6.20 -9.93 15.20
N TYR A 194 -4.87 -9.96 15.26
CA TYR A 194 -3.99 -9.28 14.34
C TYR A 194 -3.60 -10.22 13.21
N LEU A 195 -3.87 -9.81 11.97
CA LEU A 195 -3.50 -10.52 10.75
C LEU A 195 -2.42 -9.68 10.07
N SER A 196 -1.15 -10.09 10.13
CA SER A 196 -0.04 -9.36 9.51
C SER A 196 0.04 -7.86 9.91
N THR A 197 -0.34 -7.52 11.15
CA THR A 197 -0.32 -6.12 11.61
C THR A 197 1.09 -5.66 11.96
N PRO A 198 1.59 -4.55 11.40
CA PRO A 198 2.87 -3.98 11.81
C PRO A 198 2.77 -3.35 13.21
N PHE A 199 3.59 -3.83 14.15
CA PHE A 199 3.64 -3.31 15.52
C PHE A 199 4.72 -2.23 15.66
N PHE A 200 4.28 -0.98 15.56
CA PHE A 200 5.06 0.23 15.81
C PHE A 200 5.67 0.26 17.22
N GLN A 201 6.91 0.73 17.38
CA GLN A 201 7.52 0.85 18.71
C GLN A 201 7.04 2.10 19.47
N LYS A 202 6.65 3.15 18.76
CA LYS A 202 6.28 4.44 19.34
C LYS A 202 4.82 4.79 19.08
N LYS A 203 4.35 4.64 17.84
CA LYS A 203 2.98 5.00 17.44
C LYS A 203 2.00 3.86 17.65
N HIS A 204 0.69 4.14 17.58
CA HIS A 204 -0.38 3.13 17.52
C HIS A 204 -0.28 2.05 18.61
N GLN A 205 0.02 2.45 19.85
CA GLN A 205 0.12 1.53 20.97
C GLN A 205 -1.27 1.03 21.40
N LEU A 206 -1.34 -0.21 21.89
CA LEU A 206 -2.57 -0.79 22.43
C LEU A 206 -2.88 -0.17 23.80
N ASN A 207 -4.08 0.38 23.97
CA ASN A 207 -4.59 0.83 25.26
C ASN A 207 -5.35 -0.30 25.97
N HIS A 208 -5.06 -0.49 27.25
CA HIS A 208 -5.52 -1.65 28.01
C HIS A 208 -6.79 -1.38 28.84
N SER A 209 -7.21 -0.13 28.99
CA SER A 209 -8.24 0.30 29.96
C SER A 209 -9.66 -0.24 29.69
N ARG A 210 -9.97 -0.55 28.43
CA ARG A 210 -11.28 -1.09 27.99
C ARG A 210 -11.21 -2.55 27.56
N LEU A 211 -10.07 -3.21 27.78
CA LEU A 211 -9.97 -4.64 27.57
C LEU A 211 -10.69 -5.39 28.70
N HIS A 212 -11.24 -6.55 28.37
CA HIS A 212 -11.70 -7.51 29.37
C HIS A 212 -10.48 -8.09 30.11
N ALA A 213 -10.64 -8.52 31.37
CA ALA A 213 -9.56 -9.13 32.15
C ALA A 213 -8.90 -10.32 31.41
N ASP A 214 -9.71 -11.26 30.91
CA ASP A 214 -9.24 -12.36 30.05
C ASP A 214 -9.24 -11.99 28.55
N CYS A 215 -8.82 -10.79 28.18
CA CYS A 215 -8.69 -10.41 26.77
C CYS A 215 -7.63 -11.30 26.09
N LYS A 216 -8.01 -11.94 24.99
CA LYS A 216 -7.08 -12.75 24.17
C LYS A 216 -6.50 -11.94 23.02
N ILE A 217 -5.17 -12.00 22.86
CA ILE A 217 -4.50 -11.50 21.67
C ILE A 217 -4.13 -12.69 20.78
N ILE A 218 -4.63 -12.70 19.55
CA ILE A 218 -4.31 -13.72 18.55
C ILE A 218 -3.47 -13.04 17.47
N ASN A 219 -2.19 -13.41 17.35
CA ASN A 219 -1.27 -12.85 16.38
C ASN A 219 -1.01 -13.85 15.28
N VAL A 220 -1.41 -13.54 14.05
CA VAL A 220 -1.16 -14.37 12.86
C VAL A 220 -0.12 -13.67 12.00
N HIS A 221 1.03 -14.30 11.80
CA HIS A 221 2.13 -13.69 11.06
C HIS A 221 2.83 -14.65 10.10
N ASN A 222 3.43 -14.06 9.07
CA ASN A 222 4.30 -14.71 8.13
C ASN A 222 5.68 -14.07 8.24
N GLU A 223 6.71 -14.86 8.53
CA GLU A 223 8.09 -14.36 8.67
C GLU A 223 8.63 -13.78 7.36
N TYR A 224 8.01 -14.05 6.20
CA TYR A 224 8.37 -13.44 4.91
C TYR A 224 7.67 -12.11 4.62
N ASP A 225 6.77 -11.66 5.49
CA ASP A 225 6.00 -10.43 5.31
C ASP A 225 6.93 -9.20 5.37
N LEU A 226 7.27 -8.67 4.20
CA LEU A 226 8.14 -7.50 4.07
C LEU A 226 7.40 -6.21 4.45
N THR A 227 6.08 -6.18 4.30
CA THR A 227 5.29 -5.01 4.66
C THR A 227 5.30 -4.80 6.17
N GLN A 228 5.06 -5.87 6.92
CA GLN A 228 5.03 -5.86 8.38
C GLN A 228 6.41 -5.59 9.01
N GLN A 229 7.50 -5.96 8.33
CA GLN A 229 8.87 -5.88 8.88
C GLN A 229 9.69 -4.68 8.38
N LEU A 230 9.31 -4.08 7.26
CA LEU A 230 10.08 -3.00 6.65
C LEU A 230 9.22 -1.86 6.10
N ILE A 231 8.29 -2.13 5.19
CA ILE A 231 7.60 -1.05 4.46
C ILE A 231 6.77 -0.19 5.42
N ALA A 232 6.09 -0.83 6.37
CA ALA A 232 5.32 -0.14 7.40
C ALA A 232 6.17 0.71 8.35
N ASN A 233 7.51 0.58 8.32
CA ASN A 233 8.38 1.45 9.10
C ASN A 233 8.23 2.91 8.68
N PHE A 234 7.92 3.14 7.41
CA PHE A 234 7.71 4.46 6.83
C PHE A 234 6.22 4.78 6.86
N SER A 235 5.76 5.56 7.85
CA SER A 235 4.44 6.18 7.77
C SER A 235 4.50 7.32 6.78
N LEU A 236 3.72 7.24 5.71
CA LEU A 236 3.77 8.18 4.60
C LEU A 236 2.81 9.34 4.88
N VAL A 237 3.14 10.51 4.37
CA VAL A 237 2.13 11.56 4.18
C VAL A 237 1.16 11.10 3.10
N ASN A 238 -0.07 11.60 3.11
CA ASN A 238 -1.08 11.22 2.12
C ASN A 238 -0.56 11.42 0.68
N LEU A 239 -0.26 10.31 0.01
CA LEU A 239 0.30 10.25 -1.36
C LEU A 239 -0.74 10.52 -2.45
N GLU A 240 -2.03 10.59 -2.10
CA GLU A 240 -3.14 10.89 -3.03
C GLU A 240 -2.87 12.17 -3.82
N GLY A 241 -2.35 13.21 -3.16
CA GLY A 241 -2.04 14.48 -3.82
C GLY A 241 -0.95 14.34 -4.89
N LEU A 242 0.05 13.48 -4.64
CA LEU A 242 1.14 13.22 -5.58
C LEU A 242 0.63 12.38 -6.77
N LEU A 243 -0.11 11.31 -6.48
CA LEU A 243 -0.55 10.36 -7.51
C LEU A 243 -1.72 10.87 -8.35
N LYS A 244 -2.61 11.71 -7.80
CA LYS A 244 -3.68 12.35 -8.60
C LYS A 244 -3.14 13.26 -9.70
N ALA A 245 -1.95 13.83 -9.52
CA ALA A 245 -1.31 14.65 -10.54
C ALA A 245 -0.69 13.79 -11.65
N PHE A 246 -0.44 12.51 -11.40
CA PHE A 246 0.09 11.58 -12.39
C PHE A 246 -1.03 11.12 -13.33
N GLN A 247 -0.84 11.36 -14.63
CA GLN A 247 -1.79 10.99 -15.68
C GLN A 247 -1.04 10.25 -16.76
N ILE A 248 -1.16 8.91 -16.78
CA ILE A 248 -0.42 8.06 -17.72
C ILE A 248 -0.74 8.42 -19.18
N GLU A 249 -1.95 8.92 -19.43
CA GLU A 249 -2.45 9.36 -20.74
C GLU A 249 -1.57 10.46 -21.34
N LYS A 250 -0.97 11.32 -20.51
CA LYS A 250 -0.03 12.36 -20.96
C LYS A 250 1.25 11.76 -21.53
N PHE A 251 1.67 10.60 -21.03
CA PHE A 251 2.87 9.91 -21.49
C PHE A 251 2.61 9.02 -22.72
N GLU A 252 1.36 8.65 -23.00
CA GLU A 252 1.00 7.67 -24.03
C GLU A 252 1.55 8.04 -25.40
N ARG A 253 1.51 9.32 -25.79
CA ARG A 253 2.04 9.74 -27.09
C ARG A 253 3.52 9.39 -27.24
N GLY A 254 4.35 9.76 -26.26
CA GLY A 254 5.78 9.45 -26.28
C GLY A 254 6.04 7.94 -26.19
N ILE A 255 5.30 7.23 -25.33
CA ILE A 255 5.40 5.78 -25.17
C ILE A 255 5.05 5.07 -26.48
N ASN A 256 3.98 5.47 -27.16
CA ASN A 256 3.52 4.84 -28.40
C ASN A 256 4.50 5.09 -29.55
N ILE A 257 5.12 6.28 -29.61
CA ILE A 257 6.21 6.56 -30.57
C ILE A 257 7.38 5.61 -30.30
N VAL A 258 7.85 5.50 -29.05
CA VAL A 258 8.97 4.62 -28.71
C VAL A 258 8.66 3.14 -29.00
N LYS A 259 7.45 2.67 -28.66
CA LYS A 259 7.01 1.31 -28.98
C LYS A 259 6.89 1.05 -30.48
N GLY A 260 6.62 2.09 -31.27
CA GLY A 260 6.49 2.01 -32.72
C GLY A 260 7.83 1.94 -33.46
N ILE A 261 8.96 2.15 -32.79
CA ILE A 261 10.29 2.15 -33.40
C ILE A 261 10.59 0.77 -34.00
N LYS A 262 10.95 0.75 -35.28
CA LYS A 262 11.43 -0.43 -35.99
C LYS A 262 12.93 -0.62 -35.79
N THR A 263 13.29 -1.21 -34.65
CA THR A 263 14.70 -1.45 -34.25
C THR A 263 15.50 -2.28 -35.26
N GLU A 264 14.83 -3.08 -36.09
CA GLU A 264 15.42 -3.83 -37.19
C GLU A 264 16.03 -2.92 -38.26
N TYR A 265 15.44 -1.76 -38.57
CA TYR A 265 15.96 -0.83 -39.56
C TYR A 265 17.27 -0.21 -39.09
N ILE A 266 17.33 0.18 -37.82
CA ILE A 266 18.55 0.67 -37.17
C ILE A 266 19.64 -0.40 -37.22
N THR A 267 19.30 -1.63 -36.81
CA THR A 267 20.25 -2.74 -36.74
C THR A 267 20.79 -3.13 -38.11
N GLN A 268 19.93 -3.22 -39.13
CA GLN A 268 20.32 -3.53 -40.50
C GLN A 268 21.23 -2.47 -41.11
N TYR A 269 21.00 -1.19 -40.81
CA TYR A 269 21.87 -0.11 -41.25
C TYR A 269 23.25 -0.18 -40.58
N LEU A 270 23.29 -0.34 -39.26
CA LEU A 270 24.57 -0.35 -38.51
C LEU A 270 25.43 -1.57 -38.82
N LYS A 271 24.84 -2.76 -38.94
CA LYS A 271 25.56 -4.01 -39.25
C LYS A 271 25.83 -4.22 -40.74
N GLY A 272 25.02 -3.63 -41.61
CA GLY A 272 25.08 -3.85 -43.05
C GLY A 272 26.02 -2.91 -43.79
N TRP A 273 26.17 -3.17 -45.08
CA TRP A 273 26.73 -2.24 -46.05
C TRP A 273 25.86 -1.00 -46.19
N TYR A 274 26.50 0.15 -46.42
CA TYR A 274 25.81 1.41 -46.62
C TYR A 274 24.86 1.33 -47.83
N SER A 275 23.63 1.80 -47.64
CA SER A 275 22.71 2.10 -48.72
C SER A 275 21.82 3.24 -48.27
N GLU A 276 21.57 4.20 -49.16
CA GLU A 276 20.79 5.39 -48.84
C GLU A 276 19.39 5.04 -48.31
N LYS A 277 18.71 4.05 -48.92
CA LYS A 277 17.41 3.58 -48.43
C LYS A 277 17.45 3.10 -46.98
N LYS A 278 18.42 2.25 -46.62
CA LYS A 278 18.57 1.75 -45.24
C LYS A 278 18.93 2.88 -44.27
N ALA A 279 19.81 3.79 -44.69
CA ALA A 279 20.15 4.96 -43.91
C ALA A 279 18.92 5.83 -43.67
N ASN A 280 18.13 6.16 -44.70
CA ASN A 280 16.92 6.98 -44.56
C ASN A 280 15.91 6.40 -43.58
N LEU A 281 15.67 5.08 -43.63
CA LEU A 281 14.81 4.40 -42.68
C LEU A 281 15.39 4.47 -41.26
N ALA A 282 16.65 4.11 -41.08
CA ALA A 282 17.30 4.12 -39.77
C ALA A 282 17.35 5.53 -39.14
N TRP A 283 17.60 6.58 -39.93
CA TRP A 283 17.59 7.98 -39.45
C TRP A 283 16.21 8.39 -38.97
N LYS A 284 15.16 8.03 -39.73
CA LYS A 284 13.78 8.32 -39.33
C LYS A 284 13.46 7.64 -38.00
N GLU A 285 13.75 6.35 -37.86
CA GLU A 285 13.48 5.60 -36.63
C GLU A 285 14.25 6.18 -35.42
N MET A 286 15.49 6.65 -35.61
CA MET A 286 16.24 7.34 -34.55
C MET A 286 15.67 8.70 -34.19
N SER A 287 15.27 9.49 -35.19
CA SER A 287 14.61 10.78 -34.96
C SER A 287 13.32 10.59 -34.17
N ASP A 288 12.49 9.61 -34.56
CA ASP A 288 11.25 9.27 -33.88
C ASP A 288 11.52 8.74 -32.46
N ALA A 289 12.56 7.92 -32.27
CA ALA A 289 12.95 7.44 -30.94
C ALA A 289 13.24 8.57 -29.95
N PHE A 290 14.05 9.53 -30.38
CA PHE A 290 14.42 10.67 -29.55
C PHE A 290 13.31 11.70 -29.40
N LEU A 291 12.39 11.82 -30.37
CA LEU A 291 11.13 12.56 -30.19
C LEU A 291 10.26 11.93 -29.10
N GLY A 292 10.09 10.60 -29.12
CA GLY A 292 9.34 9.87 -28.11
C GLY A 292 9.93 10.04 -26.71
N LEU A 293 11.26 9.88 -26.57
CA LEU A 293 11.96 10.14 -25.31
C LEU A 293 11.83 11.58 -24.84
N ASN A 294 11.95 12.55 -25.74
CA ASN A 294 11.80 13.97 -25.42
C ASN A 294 10.43 14.28 -24.82
N LEU A 295 9.35 13.77 -25.44
CA LEU A 295 7.98 13.92 -24.94
C LEU A 295 7.81 13.27 -23.57
N ILE A 296 8.36 12.08 -23.35
CA ILE A 296 8.30 11.39 -22.04
C ILE A 296 9.00 12.23 -20.97
N ILE A 297 10.24 12.68 -21.22
CA ILE A 297 11.02 13.46 -20.25
C ILE A 297 10.32 14.79 -19.93
N LEU A 298 9.74 15.46 -20.94
CA LEU A 298 8.97 16.68 -20.75
C LEU A 298 7.79 16.46 -19.81
N GLU A 299 7.04 15.39 -19.99
CA GLU A 299 5.91 15.07 -19.09
C GLU A 299 6.37 14.68 -17.68
N VAL A 300 7.53 14.02 -17.53
CA VAL A 300 8.14 13.79 -16.20
C VAL A 300 8.45 15.13 -15.52
N ILE A 301 9.05 16.08 -16.23
CA ILE A 301 9.36 17.43 -15.73
C ILE A 301 8.07 18.16 -15.31
N ASN A 302 7.05 18.15 -16.18
CA ASN A 302 5.76 18.78 -15.91
C ASN A 302 5.09 18.18 -14.67
N TYR A 303 5.12 16.85 -14.53
CA TYR A 303 4.59 16.15 -13.38
C TYR A 303 5.33 16.55 -12.09
N ILE A 304 6.67 16.50 -12.07
CA ILE A 304 7.45 16.88 -10.88
C ILE A 304 7.22 18.34 -10.50
N ASN A 305 7.13 19.25 -11.47
CA ASN A 305 6.83 20.66 -11.22
C ASN A 305 5.41 20.89 -10.66
N SER A 306 4.47 19.98 -10.93
CA SER A 306 3.12 20.05 -10.37
C SER A 306 3.05 19.68 -8.88
N ILE A 307 4.09 19.01 -8.37
CA ILE A 307 4.17 18.62 -6.96
C ILE A 307 4.47 19.87 -6.12
N LYS A 308 3.53 20.19 -5.21
CA LYS A 308 3.70 21.26 -4.22
C LYS A 308 4.52 20.74 -3.04
N ILE A 309 5.63 21.41 -2.75
CA ILE A 309 6.53 21.09 -1.65
C ILE A 309 6.64 22.32 -0.76
N ASP A 310 6.13 22.21 0.47
CA ASP A 310 6.19 23.32 1.44
C ASP A 310 7.58 23.45 2.07
N ASN A 311 8.43 22.41 1.98
CA ASN A 311 9.79 22.40 2.51
C ASN A 311 10.78 23.02 1.52
N SER A 312 11.35 24.18 1.87
CA SER A 312 12.29 24.92 1.00
C SER A 312 13.57 24.16 0.64
N LYS A 313 14.07 23.27 1.50
CA LYS A 313 15.24 22.44 1.19
C LYS A 313 14.91 21.39 0.14
N LEU A 314 13.78 20.70 0.30
CA LEU A 314 13.34 19.71 -0.68
C LEU A 314 12.96 20.38 -2.02
N GLU A 315 12.42 21.59 -1.98
CA GLU A 315 12.17 22.40 -3.19
C GLU A 315 13.48 22.72 -3.93
N ALA A 316 14.56 23.04 -3.22
CA ALA A 316 15.87 23.25 -3.84
C ALA A 316 16.41 21.97 -4.51
N GLU A 317 16.26 20.81 -3.86
CA GLU A 317 16.64 19.51 -4.44
C GLU A 317 15.79 19.17 -5.67
N LYS A 318 14.48 19.42 -5.61
CA LYS A 318 13.57 19.29 -6.76
C LYS A 318 14.08 20.13 -7.93
N ASN A 319 14.43 21.39 -7.69
CA ASN A 319 14.95 22.29 -8.73
C ASN A 319 16.28 21.81 -9.31
N SER A 320 17.19 21.29 -8.48
CA SER A 320 18.43 20.67 -8.96
C SER A 320 18.15 19.43 -9.83
N PHE A 321 17.21 18.58 -9.43
CA PHE A 321 16.82 17.41 -10.23
C PHE A 321 16.12 17.80 -11.53
N ILE A 322 15.25 18.81 -11.52
CA ILE A 322 14.62 19.38 -12.72
C ILE A 322 15.70 19.95 -13.66
N THR A 323 16.75 20.58 -13.15
CA THR A 323 17.87 21.07 -13.97
C THR A 323 18.58 19.92 -14.68
N LEU A 324 18.76 18.79 -13.99
CA LEU A 324 19.31 17.57 -14.59
C LEU A 324 18.40 16.99 -15.66
N LEU A 325 17.08 16.92 -15.41
CA LEU A 325 16.10 16.46 -16.39
C LEU A 325 16.02 17.40 -17.59
N ASN A 326 16.14 18.71 -17.41
CA ASN A 326 16.22 19.67 -18.51
C ASN A 326 17.47 19.47 -19.36
N SER A 327 18.59 19.07 -18.75
CA SER A 327 19.80 18.68 -19.49
C SER A 327 19.57 17.43 -20.33
N ALA A 328 18.87 16.43 -19.79
CA ALA A 328 18.44 15.24 -20.52
C ALA A 328 17.46 15.59 -21.66
N LEU A 329 16.50 16.48 -21.39
CA LEU A 329 15.52 16.95 -22.36
C LEU A 329 16.21 17.67 -23.52
N LYS A 330 17.16 18.56 -23.22
CA LYS A 330 17.95 19.26 -24.24
C LYS A 330 18.76 18.28 -25.09
N TRP A 331 19.39 17.29 -24.47
CA TRP A 331 20.11 16.25 -25.21
C TRP A 331 19.19 15.49 -26.16
N THR A 332 18.04 15.01 -25.67
CA THR A 332 17.11 14.26 -26.53
C THR A 332 16.55 15.11 -27.67
N TYR A 333 16.27 16.39 -27.40
CA TYR A 333 15.86 17.36 -28.42
C TYR A 333 16.96 17.54 -29.49
N ASP A 334 18.21 17.77 -29.08
CA ASP A 334 19.32 17.98 -30.00
C ASP A 334 19.56 16.76 -30.90
N VAL A 335 19.52 15.56 -30.32
CA VAL A 335 19.62 14.32 -31.12
C VAL A 335 18.47 14.21 -32.10
N HIS A 336 17.23 14.47 -31.67
CA HIS A 336 16.09 14.47 -32.59
C HIS A 336 16.30 15.43 -33.77
N GLN A 337 16.73 16.67 -33.51
CA GLN A 337 17.02 17.67 -34.55
C GLN A 337 18.16 17.24 -35.48
N ASN A 338 19.23 16.66 -34.95
CA ASN A 338 20.36 16.17 -35.74
C ASN A 338 19.93 15.08 -36.73
N TYR A 339 19.03 14.19 -36.30
CA TYR A 339 18.51 13.10 -37.15
C TYR A 339 17.38 13.53 -38.09
N SER A 340 16.58 14.54 -37.74
CA SER A 340 15.50 15.06 -38.60
C SER A 340 16.02 15.99 -39.70
N GLY A 341 17.06 16.80 -39.42
CA GLY A 341 17.60 17.80 -40.34
C GLY A 341 18.89 17.42 -41.07
N GLY A 342 19.50 16.27 -40.74
CA GLY A 342 20.81 15.87 -41.27
C GLY A 342 20.80 15.51 -42.77
N THR A 343 21.67 16.16 -43.55
CA THR A 343 21.90 15.86 -44.97
C THR A 343 22.90 14.72 -45.18
N ARG A 344 23.86 14.56 -44.27
CA ARG A 344 24.88 13.50 -44.30
C ARG A 344 24.42 12.29 -43.47
N ARG A 345 24.33 11.11 -44.10
CA ARG A 345 23.75 9.90 -43.50
C ARG A 345 24.69 8.70 -43.42
N ASP A 346 25.99 8.92 -43.23
CA ASP A 346 26.96 7.84 -43.02
C ASP A 346 27.14 7.46 -41.53
N LYS A 347 27.88 6.38 -41.26
CA LYS A 347 28.04 5.84 -39.88
C LYS A 347 28.81 6.77 -38.95
N ILE A 348 29.66 7.64 -39.48
CA ILE A 348 30.37 8.65 -38.68
C ILE A 348 29.38 9.74 -38.27
N ALA A 349 28.60 10.25 -39.22
CA ALA A 349 27.53 11.21 -38.96
C ALA A 349 26.47 10.66 -38.00
N TRP A 350 26.14 9.37 -38.10
CA TRP A 350 25.28 8.69 -37.13
C TRP A 350 25.81 8.83 -35.70
N ALA A 351 27.08 8.44 -35.48
CA ALA A 351 27.69 8.48 -34.16
C ALA A 351 27.78 9.91 -33.61
N SER A 352 28.15 10.90 -34.44
CA SER A 352 28.21 12.30 -34.02
C SER A 352 26.83 12.87 -33.67
N ASN A 353 25.79 12.51 -34.42
CA ASN A 353 24.43 13.03 -34.23
C ASN A 353 23.78 12.59 -32.91
N LEU A 354 24.27 11.50 -32.30
CA LEU A 354 23.84 11.07 -30.97
C LEU A 354 24.29 12.01 -29.84
N ASN A 355 25.26 12.90 -30.10
CA ASN A 355 25.82 13.83 -29.12
C ASN A 355 26.07 13.19 -27.74
N LEU A 356 26.71 12.01 -27.75
CA LEU A 356 26.81 11.15 -26.57
C LEU A 356 27.48 11.84 -25.38
N THR A 357 28.39 12.78 -25.61
CA THR A 357 29.05 13.54 -24.55
C THR A 357 28.02 14.27 -23.66
N GLN A 358 27.01 14.90 -24.26
CA GLN A 358 25.96 15.60 -23.53
C GLN A 358 25.08 14.63 -22.72
N GLY A 359 24.65 13.52 -23.34
CA GLY A 359 23.85 12.50 -22.68
C GLY A 359 24.58 11.83 -21.52
N ILE A 360 25.82 11.41 -21.74
CA ILE A 360 26.64 10.73 -20.72
C ILE A 360 26.98 11.67 -19.57
N THR A 361 27.21 12.97 -19.82
CA THR A 361 27.42 13.95 -18.74
C THR A 361 26.22 14.00 -17.78
N THR A 362 24.99 13.96 -18.33
CA THR A 362 23.77 13.92 -17.53
C THR A 362 23.68 12.63 -16.71
N ILE A 363 23.97 11.48 -17.32
CA ILE A 363 23.99 10.18 -16.65
C ILE A 363 25.06 10.14 -15.55
N ASN A 364 26.23 10.71 -15.80
CA ASN A 364 27.32 10.79 -14.83
C ASN A 364 26.94 11.57 -13.58
N THR A 365 26.23 12.69 -13.73
CA THR A 365 25.71 13.45 -12.59
C THR A 365 24.67 12.64 -11.81
N LEU A 366 23.74 11.98 -12.50
CA LEU A 366 22.72 11.14 -11.84
C LEU A 366 23.35 10.00 -11.04
N LEU A 367 24.34 9.34 -11.64
CA LEU A 367 25.04 8.20 -11.08
C LEU A 367 26.31 8.59 -10.32
N ASP A 368 26.52 9.87 -9.99
CA ASP A 368 27.75 10.28 -9.32
C ASP A 368 27.89 9.58 -7.97
N ILE A 369 29.04 8.95 -7.76
CA ILE A 369 29.39 8.15 -6.60
C ILE A 369 30.91 7.95 -6.59
N ARG A 370 31.56 8.11 -5.43
CA ARG A 370 33.02 7.94 -5.32
C ARG A 370 33.36 6.70 -4.51
N THR A 371 32.68 6.49 -3.38
CA THR A 371 33.09 5.49 -2.38
C THR A 371 31.99 4.55 -1.93
N GLY A 372 30.73 4.98 -1.82
CA GLY A 372 29.67 4.11 -1.32
C GLY A 372 28.29 4.77 -1.27
N VAL A 373 27.41 4.23 -0.45
CA VAL A 373 26.00 4.68 -0.44
C VAL A 373 25.82 6.13 0.02
N ARG A 374 26.72 6.65 0.88
CA ARG A 374 26.59 7.99 1.48
C ARG A 374 26.94 9.15 0.54
N ASP A 375 27.79 8.91 -0.46
CA ASP A 375 28.20 9.94 -1.43
C ASP A 375 27.54 9.75 -2.80
N SER A 376 26.65 8.77 -2.95
CA SER A 376 25.81 8.61 -4.14
C SER A 376 24.84 9.78 -4.29
N TYR A 377 24.87 10.48 -5.42
CA TYR A 377 23.88 11.53 -5.74
C TYR A 377 22.45 10.95 -5.73
N PHE A 378 22.24 9.86 -6.46
CA PHE A 378 20.92 9.22 -6.60
C PHE A 378 20.35 8.75 -5.26
N LEU A 379 21.14 8.05 -4.45
CA LEU A 379 20.67 7.55 -3.15
C LEU A 379 20.43 8.71 -2.17
N ASN A 380 21.22 9.78 -2.23
CA ASN A 380 20.99 10.98 -1.42
C ASN A 380 19.70 11.71 -1.82
N LEU A 381 19.42 11.83 -3.11
CA LEU A 381 18.17 12.41 -3.60
C LEU A 381 16.97 11.61 -3.07
N LEU A 382 16.98 10.29 -3.23
CA LEU A 382 15.92 9.42 -2.72
C LEU A 382 15.81 9.45 -1.19
N ALA A 383 16.93 9.43 -0.47
CA ALA A 383 16.93 9.48 0.99
C ALA A 383 16.26 10.77 1.51
N LYS A 384 16.45 11.91 0.83
CA LYS A 384 15.76 13.17 1.17
C LYS A 384 14.26 13.10 0.88
N VAL A 385 13.85 12.43 -0.20
CA VAL A 385 12.43 12.19 -0.51
C VAL A 385 11.76 11.32 0.56
N PHE A 386 12.46 10.35 1.12
CA PHE A 386 11.93 9.47 2.18
C PHE A 386 12.29 9.91 3.62
N ALA A 387 12.92 11.07 3.79
CA ALA A 387 13.30 11.57 5.10
C ALA A 387 12.06 12.01 5.90
N GLU A 388 12.04 11.70 7.21
CA GLU A 388 11.01 12.17 8.14
C GLU A 388 10.87 13.69 8.08
N SER A 389 9.63 14.20 8.04
CA SER A 389 9.26 15.63 8.09
C SER A 389 9.76 16.52 6.96
N GLN A 390 10.66 16.02 6.10
CA GLN A 390 11.24 16.77 4.99
C GLN A 390 10.75 16.28 3.64
N GLY A 391 10.36 14.99 3.54
CA GLY A 391 9.88 14.35 2.34
C GLY A 391 8.46 13.78 2.47
N ILE A 392 8.21 12.66 1.79
CA ILE A 392 6.90 11.99 1.76
C ILE A 392 6.64 11.10 2.97
N THR A 393 7.51 11.13 3.98
CA THR A 393 7.42 10.30 5.19
C THR A 393 7.10 11.18 6.39
N ASP A 394 5.94 10.93 7.01
CA ASP A 394 5.51 11.54 8.27
C ASP A 394 6.45 11.11 9.41
N SER A 395 6.71 9.81 9.52
CA SER A 395 7.64 9.27 10.51
C SER A 395 8.22 7.91 10.11
N ILE A 396 9.38 7.61 10.64
CA ILE A 396 10.09 6.33 10.58
C ILE A 396 10.09 5.72 11.98
N ASP A 397 9.38 4.61 12.12
CA ASP A 397 9.29 3.86 13.38
C ASP A 397 9.47 2.37 13.07
N LEU A 398 10.43 1.72 13.71
CA LEU A 398 10.68 0.30 13.46
C LEU A 398 9.43 -0.50 13.84
N THR A 399 8.92 -1.27 12.90
CA THR A 399 7.80 -2.17 13.12
C THR A 399 8.31 -3.58 13.37
N LEU A 400 7.58 -4.31 14.20
CA LEU A 400 7.82 -5.72 14.47
C LEU A 400 6.59 -6.52 14.07
N TRP A 401 6.78 -7.81 13.81
CA TRP A 401 5.67 -8.75 13.63
C TRP A 401 5.13 -9.29 14.97
N ASP A 402 5.88 -9.12 16.07
CA ASP A 402 5.52 -9.58 17.41
C ASP A 402 4.91 -8.43 18.25
N PRO A 403 3.67 -8.58 18.77
CA PRO A 403 3.01 -7.56 19.58
C PRO A 403 3.46 -7.48 21.04
N LYS A 404 4.35 -8.35 21.53
CA LYS A 404 4.66 -8.50 22.98
C LYS A 404 4.92 -7.18 23.72
N LYS A 405 5.62 -6.23 23.09
CA LYS A 405 5.90 -4.91 23.70
C LYS A 405 4.63 -4.08 23.93
N GLN A 406 3.66 -4.19 23.03
CA GLN A 406 2.39 -3.46 23.12
C GLN A 406 1.37 -4.18 24.04
N THR A 407 1.44 -5.50 24.12
CA THR A 407 0.47 -6.33 24.86
C THR A 407 0.85 -6.58 26.30
N LYS A 408 2.07 -6.26 26.73
CA LYS A 408 2.53 -6.36 28.12
C LYS A 408 2.24 -7.77 28.69
N ALA A 409 1.42 -7.87 29.75
CA ALA A 409 1.10 -9.11 30.44
C ALA A 409 -0.05 -9.93 29.81
N LEU A 410 -0.67 -9.44 28.72
CA LEU A 410 -1.75 -10.19 28.05
C LEU A 410 -1.22 -11.48 27.43
N THR A 411 -2.03 -12.53 27.46
CA THR A 411 -1.71 -13.77 26.75
C THR A 411 -1.75 -13.53 25.25
N VAL A 412 -0.60 -13.73 24.60
CA VAL A 412 -0.47 -13.68 23.14
C VAL A 412 -0.42 -15.10 22.61
N ILE A 413 -1.39 -15.44 21.78
CA ILE A 413 -1.41 -16.69 21.01
C ILE A 413 -0.78 -16.40 19.66
N ASP A 414 0.46 -16.86 19.48
CA ASP A 414 1.24 -16.65 18.26
C ASP A 414 1.01 -17.80 17.28
N ILE A 415 0.53 -17.48 16.08
CA ILE A 415 0.21 -18.42 15.01
C ILE A 415 1.09 -18.07 13.81
N ASN A 416 2.17 -18.83 13.66
CA ASN A 416 3.13 -18.66 12.57
C ASN A 416 2.68 -19.47 11.34
N ILE A 417 2.32 -18.76 10.28
CA ILE A 417 1.81 -19.35 9.02
C ILE A 417 2.85 -19.41 7.91
N THR A 418 4.10 -19.09 8.20
CA THR A 418 5.22 -19.00 7.23
C THR A 418 5.34 -20.22 6.33
N LYS A 419 5.14 -21.43 6.88
CA LYS A 419 5.25 -22.68 6.10
C LYS A 419 4.20 -22.81 4.99
N SER A 420 3.12 -22.03 5.07
CA SER A 420 2.05 -22.01 4.08
C SER A 420 2.32 -21.02 2.94
N ASP A 421 3.34 -20.17 3.08
CA ASP A 421 3.77 -19.29 1.99
C ASP A 421 4.47 -20.13 0.90
N PRO A 422 4.05 -20.06 -0.38
CA PRO A 422 4.71 -20.76 -1.47
C PRO A 422 6.23 -20.54 -1.53
N TYR A 423 6.70 -19.34 -1.15
CA TYR A 423 8.12 -19.00 -1.10
C TYR A 423 8.91 -19.84 -0.08
N HIS A 424 8.27 -20.37 0.96
CA HIS A 424 8.93 -21.20 1.97
C HIS A 424 9.65 -22.41 1.36
N THR A 425 9.04 -23.03 0.35
CA THR A 425 9.57 -24.21 -0.34
C THR A 425 10.86 -23.93 -1.12
N ARG A 426 11.24 -22.66 -1.30
CA ARG A 426 12.48 -22.26 -1.98
C ARG A 426 13.72 -22.30 -1.10
N GLY A 427 13.56 -22.51 0.22
CA GLY A 427 14.69 -22.64 1.14
C GLY A 427 15.47 -21.34 1.38
N LYS A 428 14.90 -20.17 1.04
CA LYS A 428 15.56 -18.86 1.11
C LYS A 428 15.36 -18.10 2.44
N MET A 429 14.96 -18.80 3.51
CA MET A 429 14.68 -18.15 4.81
C MET A 429 15.90 -17.43 5.40
N SER A 430 17.08 -18.05 5.35
CA SER A 430 18.31 -17.44 5.85
C SER A 430 18.69 -16.17 5.07
N ASN A 431 18.55 -16.20 3.75
CA ASN A 431 18.75 -15.04 2.86
C ASN A 431 17.80 -13.88 3.24
N PHE A 432 16.50 -14.18 3.39
CA PHE A 432 15.50 -13.20 3.77
C PHE A 432 15.79 -12.59 5.16
N LYS A 433 16.12 -13.43 6.16
CA LYS A 433 16.47 -12.95 7.52
C LYS A 433 17.70 -12.04 7.50
N ARG A 434 18.72 -12.37 6.71
CA ARG A 434 19.91 -11.53 6.55
C ARG A 434 19.57 -10.19 5.89
N PHE A 435 18.72 -10.20 4.87
CA PHE A 435 18.23 -9.01 4.19
C PHE A 435 17.47 -8.07 5.16
N ILE A 436 16.50 -8.60 5.90
CA ILE A 436 15.75 -7.83 6.90
C ILE A 436 16.69 -7.29 7.97
N SER A 437 17.54 -8.14 8.56
CA SER A 437 18.48 -7.72 9.61
C SER A 437 19.39 -6.59 9.15
N GLY A 438 19.99 -6.70 7.97
CA GLY A 438 20.86 -5.66 7.43
C GLY A 438 20.11 -4.35 7.17
N THR A 439 18.87 -4.44 6.70
CA THR A 439 18.03 -3.26 6.47
C THR A 439 17.61 -2.60 7.79
N THR A 440 17.23 -3.38 8.80
CA THR A 440 16.93 -2.89 10.15
C THR A 440 18.15 -2.21 10.78
N SER A 441 19.35 -2.80 10.66
CA SER A 441 20.59 -2.19 11.17
C SER A 441 20.90 -0.86 10.47
N ALA A 442 20.69 -0.76 9.15
CA ALA A 442 20.85 0.47 8.40
C ALA A 442 19.85 1.55 8.87
N MET A 443 18.60 1.18 9.10
CA MET A 443 17.58 2.09 9.65
C MET A 443 17.93 2.58 11.05
N GLN A 444 18.36 1.69 11.95
CA GLN A 444 18.79 2.05 13.30
C GLN A 444 19.99 2.99 13.31
N SER A 445 20.85 2.89 12.29
CA SER A 445 22.01 3.76 12.08
C SER A 445 21.68 5.05 11.33
N ASN A 446 20.39 5.33 11.09
CA ASN A 446 19.90 6.46 10.30
C ASN A 446 20.54 6.56 8.90
N ASN A 447 20.79 5.42 8.25
CA ASN A 447 21.42 5.31 6.94
C ASN A 447 20.39 4.93 5.87
N LEU A 448 19.52 5.87 5.50
CA LEU A 448 18.47 5.64 4.50
C LEU A 448 19.04 5.29 3.13
N GLN A 449 20.21 5.80 2.77
CA GLN A 449 20.90 5.49 1.52
C GLN A 449 21.21 3.99 1.42
N GLU A 450 21.65 3.38 2.52
CA GLU A 450 21.89 1.94 2.56
C GLU A 450 20.59 1.13 2.50
N VAL A 451 19.54 1.56 3.22
CA VAL A 451 18.21 0.94 3.13
C VAL A 451 17.71 0.91 1.69
N LEU A 452 17.82 2.05 0.99
CA LEU A 452 17.46 2.20 -0.41
C LEU A 452 18.34 1.33 -1.32
N MET A 453 19.66 1.29 -1.09
CA MET A 453 20.56 0.44 -1.87
C MET A 453 20.26 -1.05 -1.69
N ARG A 454 19.93 -1.49 -0.47
CA ARG A 454 19.51 -2.86 -0.17
C ARG A 454 18.23 -3.24 -0.89
N LEU A 455 17.24 -2.34 -0.94
CA LEU A 455 16.02 -2.57 -1.71
C LEU A 455 16.30 -2.59 -3.21
N PHE A 456 17.02 -1.59 -3.72
CA PHE A 456 17.33 -1.43 -5.14
C PHE A 456 18.16 -2.58 -5.70
N SER A 457 19.13 -3.10 -4.94
CA SER A 457 19.96 -4.22 -5.35
C SER A 457 19.18 -5.51 -5.63
N GLN A 458 17.97 -5.67 -5.07
CA GLN A 458 17.14 -6.86 -5.35
C GLN A 458 16.50 -6.84 -6.75
N PHE A 459 16.48 -5.69 -7.41
CA PHE A 459 15.97 -5.54 -8.78
C PHE A 459 17.07 -5.72 -9.84
N LEU A 460 18.33 -5.78 -9.42
CA LEU A 460 19.48 -5.88 -10.30
C LEU A 460 20.20 -7.21 -10.07
N SER A 461 20.54 -7.89 -11.16
CA SER A 461 21.50 -9.00 -11.06
C SER A 461 22.93 -8.43 -11.09
N PRO A 462 23.84 -8.89 -10.22
CA PRO A 462 25.25 -8.52 -10.30
C PRO A 462 25.83 -8.71 -11.71
N ASP A 463 25.47 -9.80 -12.38
CA ASP A 463 25.92 -10.13 -13.74
C ASP A 463 25.46 -9.11 -14.79
N SER A 464 24.28 -8.50 -14.61
CA SER A 464 23.79 -7.46 -15.52
C SER A 464 24.72 -6.24 -15.52
N LEU A 465 25.23 -5.83 -14.35
CA LEU A 465 26.14 -4.70 -14.24
C LEU A 465 27.54 -5.03 -14.78
N VAL A 466 28.02 -6.26 -14.60
CA VAL A 466 29.25 -6.74 -15.23
C VAL A 466 29.17 -6.61 -16.74
N LYS A 467 28.06 -7.05 -17.35
CA LYS A 467 27.87 -6.94 -18.81
C LYS A 467 27.90 -5.48 -19.28
N ILE A 468 27.25 -4.57 -18.55
CA ILE A 468 27.25 -3.13 -18.88
C ILE A 468 28.68 -2.57 -18.81
N ASN A 469 29.44 -2.89 -17.76
CA ASN A 469 30.82 -2.45 -17.63
C ASN A 469 31.71 -3.00 -18.74
N ASN A 470 31.56 -4.28 -19.11
CA ASN A 470 32.29 -4.86 -20.24
C ASN A 470 31.97 -4.13 -21.56
N TYR A 471 30.71 -3.74 -21.80
CA TYR A 471 30.36 -2.95 -22.99
C TYR A 471 31.01 -1.56 -22.98
N LEU A 472 31.12 -0.92 -21.81
CA LEU A 472 31.82 0.35 -21.68
C LEU A 472 33.33 0.20 -21.90
N ASP A 473 33.93 -0.89 -21.43
CA ASP A 473 35.33 -1.21 -21.72
C ASP A 473 35.58 -1.32 -23.23
N TYR A 474 34.70 -2.01 -23.97
CA TYR A 474 34.79 -2.06 -25.42
C TYR A 474 34.59 -0.69 -26.07
N ALA A 475 33.69 0.13 -25.54
CA ALA A 475 33.43 1.47 -26.06
C ALA A 475 34.65 2.41 -25.88
N GLU A 476 35.43 2.27 -24.81
CA GLU A 476 36.64 3.08 -24.57
C GLU A 476 37.70 2.94 -25.67
N TYR A 477 37.78 1.79 -26.34
CA TYR A 477 38.74 1.59 -27.45
C TYR A 477 38.39 2.36 -28.73
N VAL A 478 37.18 2.91 -28.82
CA VAL A 478 36.66 3.56 -30.04
C VAL A 478 36.19 4.99 -29.83
N VAL A 479 36.21 5.51 -28.60
CA VAL A 479 35.89 6.90 -28.28
C VAL A 479 37.16 7.69 -27.92
N THR A 480 37.19 8.96 -28.27
CA THR A 480 38.33 9.86 -27.98
C THR A 480 37.86 11.22 -27.48
N GLY A 481 38.78 12.02 -26.94
CA GLY A 481 38.50 13.39 -26.50
C GLY A 481 37.54 13.46 -25.30
N ASN A 482 36.62 14.44 -25.32
CA ASN A 482 35.70 14.66 -24.19
C ASN A 482 34.75 13.48 -23.94
N LEU A 483 34.39 12.73 -24.98
CA LEU A 483 33.53 11.56 -24.85
C LEU A 483 34.23 10.44 -24.05
N ASP A 484 35.52 10.21 -24.33
CA ASP A 484 36.35 9.26 -23.58
C ASP A 484 36.41 9.61 -22.08
N ALA A 485 36.64 10.89 -21.75
CA ALA A 485 36.63 11.34 -20.35
C ALA A 485 35.28 11.06 -19.65
N GLN A 486 34.16 11.31 -20.33
CA GLN A 486 32.83 11.05 -19.76
C GLN A 486 32.52 9.54 -19.63
N VAL A 487 32.93 8.71 -20.60
CA VAL A 487 32.77 7.25 -20.52
C VAL A 487 33.58 6.67 -19.35
N LYS A 488 34.81 7.15 -19.12
CA LYS A 488 35.65 6.74 -17.99
C LYS A 488 35.02 7.06 -16.63
N ILE A 489 34.40 8.25 -16.50
CA ILE A 489 33.64 8.63 -15.30
C ILE A 489 32.45 7.68 -15.10
N LEU A 490 31.70 7.41 -16.17
CA LEU A 490 30.53 6.52 -16.11
C LEU A 490 30.92 5.12 -15.65
N ARG A 491 31.96 4.55 -16.26
CA ARG A 491 32.48 3.22 -15.88
C ARG A 491 32.89 3.20 -14.42
N ARG A 492 33.66 4.19 -13.95
CA ARG A 492 34.06 4.30 -12.54
C ARG A 492 32.84 4.26 -11.63
N ASN A 493 31.83 5.07 -11.92
CA ASN A 493 30.60 5.13 -11.12
C ASN A 493 29.86 3.78 -11.11
N LEU A 494 29.71 3.15 -12.28
CA LEU A 494 29.05 1.84 -12.41
C LEU A 494 29.82 0.70 -11.75
N LEU A 495 31.14 0.74 -11.69
CA LEU A 495 31.94 -0.22 -10.92
C LEU A 495 31.66 -0.12 -9.42
N VAL A 496 31.48 1.10 -8.89
CA VAL A 496 31.08 1.28 -7.48
C VAL A 496 29.67 0.72 -7.26
N TYR A 497 28.70 1.04 -8.13
CA TYR A 497 27.36 0.46 -8.03
C TYR A 497 27.36 -1.07 -8.17
N GLN A 498 28.17 -1.64 -9.07
CA GLN A 498 28.32 -3.08 -9.21
C GLN A 498 28.78 -3.70 -7.89
N ARG A 499 29.80 -3.13 -7.24
CA ARG A 499 30.26 -3.59 -5.93
C ARG A 499 29.14 -3.54 -4.89
N LEU A 500 28.41 -2.41 -4.82
CA LEU A 500 27.30 -2.26 -3.87
C LEU A 500 26.16 -3.23 -4.16
N VAL A 501 25.81 -3.46 -5.43
CA VAL A 501 24.78 -4.45 -5.80
C VAL A 501 25.23 -5.85 -5.40
N THR A 502 26.47 -6.24 -5.67
CA THR A 502 27.01 -7.54 -5.24
C THR A 502 27.00 -7.68 -3.72
N GLU A 503 27.35 -6.62 -2.99
CA GLU A 503 27.38 -6.61 -1.52
C GLU A 503 25.99 -6.72 -0.89
N TYR A 504 25.01 -6.00 -1.44
CA TYR A 504 23.68 -5.87 -0.84
C TYR A 504 22.59 -6.75 -1.47
N ASN A 505 22.82 -7.35 -2.65
CA ASN A 505 21.87 -8.31 -3.22
C ASN A 505 21.80 -9.54 -2.32
N ALA A 506 20.58 -9.89 -1.88
CA ALA A 506 20.40 -10.94 -0.89
C ALA A 506 20.04 -12.29 -1.51
N ASP A 507 19.99 -12.39 -2.84
CA ASP A 507 19.62 -13.60 -3.57
C ASP A 507 18.28 -14.18 -3.06
N LEU A 508 17.27 -13.32 -2.97
CA LEU A 508 15.93 -13.68 -2.46
C LEU A 508 15.14 -14.55 -3.45
N VAL A 509 15.38 -14.40 -4.75
CA VAL A 509 14.65 -15.13 -5.79
C VAL A 509 15.38 -16.42 -6.13
N ALA A 510 14.68 -17.56 -6.16
CA ALA A 510 15.25 -18.81 -6.65
C ALA A 510 15.41 -18.81 -8.18
N GLU A 511 16.42 -19.50 -8.72
CA GLU A 511 16.73 -19.50 -10.16
C GLU A 511 15.53 -19.87 -11.04
N ASN A 512 14.76 -20.88 -10.63
CA ASN A 512 13.57 -21.36 -11.34
C ASN A 512 12.42 -20.35 -11.37
N ASP A 513 12.41 -19.35 -10.47
CA ASP A 513 11.37 -18.34 -10.39
C ASP A 513 11.76 -17.05 -11.15
N LYS A 514 12.99 -16.91 -11.64
CA LYS A 514 13.47 -15.68 -12.33
C LYS A 514 12.69 -15.32 -13.59
N SER A 515 12.02 -16.27 -14.23
CA SER A 515 11.17 -16.03 -15.41
C SER A 515 9.76 -15.55 -15.07
N ILE A 516 9.33 -15.66 -13.80
CA ILE A 516 8.00 -15.22 -13.36
C ILE A 516 7.96 -13.69 -13.31
N THR A 517 6.80 -13.08 -13.58
CA THR A 517 6.60 -11.63 -13.48
C THR A 517 6.95 -11.13 -12.07
N LEU A 518 7.47 -9.90 -11.95
CA LEU A 518 8.01 -9.42 -10.67
C LEU A 518 7.00 -9.48 -9.52
N ALA A 519 5.73 -9.14 -9.77
CA ALA A 519 4.68 -9.14 -8.73
C ALA A 519 4.33 -10.54 -8.22
N GLU A 520 4.41 -11.56 -9.08
CA GLU A 520 4.02 -12.93 -8.76
C GLU A 520 5.21 -13.81 -8.37
N ARG A 521 6.44 -13.34 -8.64
CA ARG A 521 7.69 -14.06 -8.43
C ARG A 521 7.99 -14.26 -6.94
N PRO A 522 7.96 -15.49 -6.41
CA PRO A 522 8.32 -15.76 -5.03
C PRO A 522 9.71 -15.21 -4.67
N GLY A 523 9.80 -14.52 -3.53
CA GLY A 523 11.04 -13.90 -3.06
C GLY A 523 11.36 -12.53 -3.67
N SER A 524 10.60 -12.06 -4.67
CA SER A 524 10.74 -10.68 -5.13
C SER A 524 10.26 -9.70 -4.05
N VAL A 525 10.80 -8.48 -4.04
CA VAL A 525 10.35 -7.41 -3.12
C VAL A 525 8.84 -7.18 -3.25
N ALA A 526 8.30 -7.18 -4.47
CA ALA A 526 6.88 -6.98 -4.72
C ALA A 526 6.02 -8.12 -4.16
N TYR A 527 6.43 -9.38 -4.36
CA TYR A 527 5.74 -10.55 -3.82
C TYR A 527 5.73 -10.54 -2.29
N LEU A 528 6.91 -10.32 -1.68
CA LEU A 528 7.06 -10.30 -0.21
C LEU A 528 6.28 -9.17 0.45
N ALA A 529 6.09 -8.04 -0.26
CA ALA A 529 5.29 -6.91 0.20
C ALA A 529 3.77 -7.11 0.05
N THR A 530 3.33 -8.00 -0.84
CA THR A 530 1.92 -8.15 -1.20
C THR A 530 1.39 -9.54 -0.89
N ALA A 531 1.80 -10.56 -1.65
CA ALA A 531 1.33 -11.94 -1.46
C ALA A 531 1.66 -12.48 -0.06
N SER A 532 2.91 -12.35 0.38
CA SER A 532 3.33 -12.81 1.72
C SER A 532 2.61 -12.03 2.84
N HIS A 533 2.31 -10.76 2.61
CA HIS A 533 1.60 -9.89 3.56
C HIS A 533 0.10 -10.21 3.67
N SER A 534 -0.54 -10.59 2.57
CA SER A 534 -1.96 -10.91 2.52
C SER A 534 -2.29 -12.32 3.03
N LEU A 535 -1.31 -13.23 3.09
CA LEU A 535 -1.55 -14.64 3.42
C LEU A 535 -2.36 -14.86 4.71
N SER A 536 -2.20 -14.01 5.73
CA SER A 536 -2.90 -14.15 7.00
C SER A 536 -4.42 -14.04 6.91
N HIS A 537 -4.98 -13.38 5.89
CA HIS A 537 -6.42 -13.22 5.72
C HIS A 537 -7.03 -14.03 4.55
N THR A 538 -6.23 -14.79 3.79
CA THR A 538 -6.73 -15.52 2.61
C THR A 538 -7.52 -16.77 2.96
N GLN A 539 -7.32 -17.35 4.13
CA GLN A 539 -8.00 -18.55 4.60
C GLN A 539 -8.24 -18.54 6.10
N PHE A 540 -9.16 -19.39 6.58
CA PHE A 540 -9.42 -19.51 8.01
C PHE A 540 -8.53 -20.58 8.64
N TRP A 541 -7.53 -20.14 9.38
CA TRP A 541 -6.57 -21.00 10.06
C TRP A 541 -7.23 -21.73 11.23
N ALA A 542 -7.02 -23.04 11.35
CA ALA A 542 -7.66 -23.87 12.38
C ALA A 542 -7.37 -23.38 13.80
N ASP A 543 -6.13 -22.93 14.07
CA ASP A 543 -5.76 -22.38 15.37
C ASP A 543 -6.45 -21.04 15.64
N VAL A 544 -6.64 -20.19 14.62
CA VAL A 544 -7.40 -18.94 14.78
C VAL A 544 -8.87 -19.24 15.09
N GLU A 545 -9.47 -20.20 14.39
CA GLU A 545 -10.83 -20.64 14.64
C GLU A 545 -11.01 -21.11 16.08
N LYS A 546 -10.14 -22.01 16.53
CA LYS A 546 -10.14 -22.55 17.89
C LYS A 546 -10.11 -21.42 18.93
N GLU A 547 -9.20 -20.48 18.77
CA GLU A 547 -8.99 -19.44 19.76
C GLU A 547 -10.10 -18.39 19.76
N LEU A 548 -10.62 -18.00 18.59
CA LEU A 548 -11.79 -17.13 18.50
C LEU A 548 -13.02 -17.77 19.17
N ARG A 549 -13.31 -19.04 18.87
CA ARG A 549 -14.44 -19.77 19.49
C ARG A 549 -14.35 -19.78 21.01
N SER A 550 -13.15 -19.98 21.54
CA SER A 550 -12.93 -19.99 22.99
C SER A 550 -13.01 -18.61 23.65
N ALA A 551 -12.95 -17.53 22.88
CA ALA A 551 -13.08 -16.16 23.39
C ALA A 551 -14.54 -15.71 23.52
N PHE A 552 -15.45 -16.28 22.73
CA PHE A 552 -16.86 -15.91 22.73
C PHE A 552 -17.53 -16.24 24.06
N SER A 553 -18.31 -15.31 24.56
CA SER A 553 -18.88 -15.34 25.92
C SER A 553 -20.40 -15.50 25.96
N SER A 554 -21.07 -15.44 24.81
CA SER A 554 -22.52 -15.62 24.67
C SER A 554 -22.98 -17.07 24.88
N GLY A 555 -22.06 -18.03 24.95
CA GLY A 555 -22.36 -19.45 25.16
C GLY A 555 -22.68 -20.21 23.86
N VAL A 556 -22.45 -21.52 23.87
CA VAL A 556 -22.68 -22.40 22.72
C VAL A 556 -24.18 -22.60 22.50
N ASN A 557 -24.62 -22.60 21.25
CA ASN A 557 -26.00 -22.90 20.87
C ASN A 557 -26.24 -24.42 20.87
N PRO A 558 -26.98 -24.98 21.86
CA PRO A 558 -27.24 -26.42 21.93
C PRO A 558 -28.12 -26.93 20.78
N GLY A 559 -28.84 -26.04 20.10
CA GLY A 559 -29.68 -26.38 18.94
C GLY A 559 -28.93 -26.47 17.62
N TYR A 560 -27.66 -26.06 17.56
CA TYR A 560 -26.87 -26.12 16.33
C TYR A 560 -26.42 -27.55 16.03
N LYS A 561 -26.92 -28.12 14.92
CA LYS A 561 -26.44 -29.39 14.37
C LYS A 561 -25.55 -29.09 13.17
N LYS A 562 -24.27 -29.47 13.24
CA LYS A 562 -23.34 -29.33 12.11
C LYS A 562 -23.94 -30.09 10.93
N LYS A 563 -24.13 -29.41 9.79
CA LYS A 563 -24.54 -30.10 8.55
C LYS A 563 -23.43 -31.09 8.20
N SER A 564 -23.79 -32.37 8.19
CA SER A 564 -22.96 -33.51 7.77
C SER A 564 -22.55 -33.37 6.31
#